data_AF-A0A8T7LG96-F1
#
_entry.id   AF-A0A8T7LG96-F1
#
_cell.length_a   1.000
_cell.length_b   1.000
_cell.length_c   1.000
_cell.angle_alpha   90.00
_cell.angle_beta   90.00
_cell.angle_gamma   90.00
#
_symmetry.space_group_name_H-M   'P 1'
#
loop_
_entity.id
_entity.type
_entity.pdbx_description
1 polymer ?
#
loop_
_entity_poly.entity_id
_entity_poly.type
_entity_poly.pdbx_seq_one_letter_code
_entity_poly.pdbx_strand_id
1 'polypeptide(L)'
;MTMDLKTLTDAMHAFVESKGWYAPDSPHPQTPKNLAISLTIEAAEVLEHFQWGDTADKTALAGELADVLLYLLQIASLSGIDLGQAVLDKLKINDRRQW
;
A
#
# COMPACT_ATOMS: atom_id res chain seq x y z
N MET A 1 17.35 6.53 12.80
CA MET A 1 17.11 6.65 11.35
C MET A 1 15.62 6.85 11.15
N THR A 2 15.21 7.91 10.47
CA THR A 2 13.81 8.12 10.09
C THR A 2 13.45 7.10 9.00
N MET A 3 12.35 6.36 9.15
CA MET A 3 11.87 5.48 8.08
C MET A 3 11.27 6.34 6.96
N ASP A 4 11.80 6.23 5.75
CA ASP A 4 11.26 6.85 4.55
C ASP A 4 10.55 5.80 3.66
N LEU A 5 9.85 6.26 2.61
CA LEU A 5 9.13 5.35 1.71
C LEU A 5 10.06 4.32 1.08
N LYS A 6 11.30 4.70 0.77
CA LYS A 6 12.29 3.77 0.21
C LYS A 6 12.61 2.64 1.18
N THR A 7 12.84 2.96 2.45
CA THR A 7 13.12 1.97 3.50
C THR A 7 11.95 1.00 3.66
N LEU A 8 10.71 1.48 3.60
CA LEU A 8 9.51 0.64 3.66
C LEU A 8 9.34 -0.22 2.41
N THR A 9 9.57 0.33 1.22
CA THR A 9 9.55 -0.42 -0.05
C THR A 9 10.60 -1.53 -0.06
N ASP A 10 11.82 -1.25 0.40
CA ASP A 10 12.90 -2.25 0.47
C ASP A 10 12.52 -3.38 1.46
N ALA A 11 11.97 -3.05 2.63
CA ALA A 11 11.51 -4.03 3.61
C ALA A 11 10.37 -4.90 3.06
N MET A 12 9.41 -4.30 2.35
CA MET A 12 8.33 -5.00 1.67
C MET A 12 8.89 -5.95 0.60
N HIS A 13 9.87 -5.54 -0.21
CA HIS A 13 10.47 -6.42 -1.22
C HIS A 13 11.18 -7.61 -0.58
N ALA A 14 11.95 -7.36 0.49
CA ALA A 14 12.61 -8.42 1.24
C ALA A 14 11.60 -9.43 1.80
N PHE A 15 10.45 -8.96 2.30
CA PHE A 15 9.38 -9.85 2.75
C PHE A 15 8.82 -10.71 1.61
N VAL A 16 8.42 -10.10 0.49
CA VAL A 16 7.84 -10.82 -0.66
C VAL A 16 8.83 -11.82 -1.27
N GLU A 17 10.11 -11.44 -1.35
CA GLU A 17 11.21 -12.31 -1.78
C GLU A 17 11.38 -13.50 -0.82
N SER A 18 11.33 -13.27 0.49
CA SER A 18 11.45 -14.34 1.50
C SER A 18 10.34 -15.40 1.41
N LYS A 19 9.19 -15.02 0.82
CA LYS A 19 8.06 -15.92 0.55
C LYS A 19 8.16 -16.64 -0.80
N GLY A 20 9.15 -16.32 -1.62
CA GLY A 20 9.27 -16.83 -2.99
C GLY A 20 8.16 -16.34 -3.92
N TRP A 21 7.48 -15.24 -3.59
CA TRP A 21 6.29 -14.80 -4.32
C TRP A 21 6.61 -14.12 -5.65
N TYR A 22 7.86 -13.67 -5.85
CA TYR A 22 8.33 -13.19 -7.16
C TYR A 22 8.64 -14.33 -8.15
N ALA A 23 8.65 -15.59 -7.72
CA ALA A 23 8.91 -16.72 -8.60
C ALA A 23 7.83 -16.83 -9.70
N PRO A 24 8.19 -17.16 -10.96
CA PRO A 24 7.23 -17.30 -12.06
C PRO A 24 6.13 -18.34 -11.82
N ASP A 25 6.42 -19.37 -11.02
CA ASP A 25 5.53 -20.46 -10.64
C ASP A 25 4.90 -20.27 -9.25
N SER A 26 5.02 -19.06 -8.67
CA SER A 26 4.42 -18.76 -7.38
C SER A 26 2.89 -18.97 -7.41
N PRO A 27 2.30 -19.61 -6.37
CA PRO A 27 0.86 -19.65 -6.21
C PRO A 27 0.25 -18.27 -5.91
N HIS A 28 1.08 -17.28 -5.56
CA HIS A 28 0.68 -15.91 -5.28
C HIS A 28 1.45 -14.94 -6.21
N PRO A 29 1.15 -14.92 -7.51
CA PRO A 29 1.94 -14.13 -8.45
C PRO A 29 1.68 -12.64 -8.25
N GLN A 30 2.76 -11.87 -8.11
CA GLN A 30 2.76 -10.44 -7.81
C GLN A 30 2.49 -9.58 -9.07
N THR A 31 1.46 -9.95 -9.84
CA THR A 31 1.07 -9.20 -11.04
C THR A 31 0.36 -7.89 -10.67
N PRO A 32 0.44 -6.82 -11.50
CA PRO A 32 -0.24 -5.56 -11.22
C PRO A 32 -1.74 -5.73 -10.94
N LYS A 33 -2.41 -6.64 -11.66
CA LYS A 33 -3.82 -6.97 -11.45
C LYS A 33 -4.06 -7.54 -10.04
N ASN A 34 -3.26 -8.53 -9.64
CA ASN A 34 -3.45 -9.18 -8.34
C ASN A 34 -3.18 -8.23 -7.18
N LEU A 35 -2.11 -7.42 -7.30
CA LEU A 35 -1.77 -6.43 -6.29
C LEU A 35 -2.86 -5.35 -6.16
N ALA A 36 -3.44 -4.88 -7.26
CA ALA A 36 -4.55 -3.92 -7.23
C ALA A 36 -5.82 -4.51 -6.60
N ILE A 37 -6.08 -5.80 -6.80
CA ILE A 37 -7.17 -6.51 -6.13
C ILE A 37 -6.90 -6.57 -4.63
N SER A 38 -5.70 -7.02 -4.21
CA SER A 38 -5.32 -7.06 -2.80
C SER A 38 -5.41 -5.68 -2.13
N LEU A 39 -4.88 -4.63 -2.76
CA LEU A 39 -5.02 -3.25 -2.30
C LEU A 39 -6.48 -2.87 -1.99
N THR A 40 -7.41 -3.30 -2.85
CA THR A 40 -8.84 -2.99 -2.67
C THR A 40 -9.46 -3.81 -1.54
N ILE A 41 -9.02 -5.06 -1.33
CA ILE A 41 -9.45 -5.90 -0.23
C ILE A 41 -9.03 -5.26 1.10
N GLU A 42 -7.75 -4.91 1.27
CA GLU A 42 -7.28 -4.28 2.52
C GLU A 42 -7.93 -2.91 2.75
N ALA A 43 -8.17 -2.16 1.68
CA ALA A 43 -8.92 -0.90 1.79
C ALA A 43 -10.37 -1.11 2.24
N ALA A 44 -10.97 -2.26 1.96
CA ALA A 44 -12.28 -2.63 2.49
C ALA A 44 -12.20 -3.02 3.97
N GLU A 45 -11.11 -3.66 4.43
CA GLU A 45 -10.89 -3.96 5.85
C GLU A 45 -10.78 -2.67 6.69
N VAL A 46 -10.17 -1.61 6.13
CA VAL A 46 -10.23 -0.26 6.73
C VAL A 46 -11.67 0.22 6.95
N LEU A 47 -12.61 -0.07 6.03
CA LEU A 47 -14.00 0.32 6.17
C LEU A 47 -14.72 -0.44 7.28
N GLU A 48 -14.34 -1.71 7.54
CA GLU A 48 -14.98 -2.54 8.57
C GLU A 48 -14.84 -1.93 9.97
N HIS A 49 -13.72 -1.24 10.23
CA HIS A 49 -13.51 -0.49 11.47
C HIS A 49 -14.54 0.61 11.73
N PHE A 50 -15.22 1.09 10.69
CA PHE A 50 -16.18 2.18 10.77
C PHE A 50 -17.60 1.77 10.40
N GLN A 51 -17.85 0.48 10.12
CA GLN A 51 -19.13 -0.01 9.60
C GLN A 51 -20.31 0.31 10.53
N TRP A 52 -20.08 0.30 11.85
CA TRP A 52 -21.12 0.47 12.87
C TRP A 52 -20.89 1.67 13.80
N GLY A 53 -19.93 2.54 13.49
CA GLY A 53 -19.66 3.76 14.25
C GLY A 53 -18.29 4.38 13.98
N ASP A 54 -18.02 5.56 14.53
CA ASP A 54 -16.82 6.35 14.23
C ASP A 54 -15.59 6.00 15.10
N THR A 55 -15.70 4.99 15.97
CA THR A 55 -14.63 4.60 16.90
C THR A 55 -14.00 3.28 16.45
N ALA A 56 -12.74 3.35 16.05
CA ALA A 56 -11.93 2.18 15.68
C ALA A 56 -10.93 1.81 16.79
N ASP A 57 -10.63 0.53 16.93
CA ASP A 57 -9.42 0.09 17.64
C ASP A 57 -8.19 0.56 16.86
N LYS A 58 -7.36 1.39 17.49
CA LYS A 58 -6.22 2.02 16.82
C LYS A 58 -5.16 1.02 16.37
N THR A 59 -5.01 -0.10 17.08
CA THR A 59 -3.98 -1.10 16.76
C THR A 59 -4.41 -1.87 15.53
N ALA A 60 -5.66 -2.31 15.49
CA ALA A 60 -6.22 -3.02 14.34
C ALA A 60 -6.28 -2.11 13.10
N LEU A 61 -6.80 -0.88 13.24
CA LEU A 61 -6.83 0.08 12.13
C LEU A 61 -5.42 0.40 11.59
N ALA A 62 -4.41 0.48 12.46
CA ALA A 62 -3.03 0.68 12.02
C ALA A 62 -2.50 -0.49 11.20
N GLY A 63 -2.96 -1.72 11.47
CA GLY A 63 -2.68 -2.90 10.65
C GLY A 63 -3.21 -2.73 9.23
N GLU A 64 -4.52 -2.48 9.09
CA GLU A 64 -5.15 -2.38 7.76
C GLU A 64 -4.62 -1.20 6.94
N LEU A 65 -4.32 -0.06 7.60
CA LEU A 65 -3.65 1.05 6.94
C LEU A 65 -2.24 0.70 6.46
N ALA A 66 -1.51 -0.14 7.20
CA ALA A 66 -0.21 -0.62 6.79
C ALA A 66 -0.31 -1.58 5.61
N ASP A 67 -1.30 -2.48 5.60
CA ASP A 67 -1.49 -3.43 4.50
C ASP A 67 -1.87 -2.73 3.19
N VAL A 68 -2.76 -1.71 3.25
CA VAL A 68 -3.03 -0.82 2.12
C VAL A 68 -1.74 -0.15 1.61
N LEU A 69 -0.91 0.38 2.53
CA LEU A 69 0.33 1.04 2.15
C LEU A 69 1.32 0.05 1.51
N LEU A 70 1.47 -1.17 2.03
CA LEU A 70 2.39 -2.18 1.50
C LEU A 70 2.03 -2.55 0.06
N TYR A 71 0.75 -2.79 -0.24
CA TYR A 71 0.32 -3.05 -1.61
C TYR A 71 0.51 -1.85 -2.53
N LEU A 72 0.24 -0.62 -2.05
CA LEU A 72 0.47 0.58 -2.84
C LEU A 72 1.95 0.78 -3.17
N LEU A 73 2.84 0.56 -2.20
CA LEU A 73 4.30 0.60 -2.39
C LEU A 73 4.75 -0.46 -3.40
N GLN A 74 4.21 -1.66 -3.33
CA GLN A 74 4.56 -2.74 -4.25
C GLN A 74 4.15 -2.42 -5.69
N ILE A 75 2.91 -1.94 -5.89
CA ILE A 75 2.40 -1.55 -7.21
C ILE A 75 3.26 -0.44 -7.80
N ALA A 76 3.57 0.59 -7.00
CA ALA A 76 4.40 1.70 -7.45
C ALA A 76 5.80 1.24 -7.86
N SER A 77 6.45 0.42 -7.02
CA SER A 77 7.79 -0.10 -7.30
C SER A 77 7.85 -0.95 -8.57
N LEU A 78 6.94 -1.93 -8.72
CA LEU A 78 6.89 -2.79 -9.90
C LEU A 78 6.47 -2.06 -11.18
N SER A 79 5.83 -0.89 -11.04
CA SER A 79 5.46 -0.02 -12.16
C SER A 79 6.51 1.04 -12.48
N GLY A 80 7.63 1.10 -11.74
CA GLY A 80 8.66 2.13 -11.92
C GLY A 80 8.21 3.54 -11.53
N ILE A 81 7.27 3.66 -10.59
CA ILE A 81 6.71 4.94 -10.14
C ILE A 81 7.42 5.38 -8.86
N ASP A 82 7.98 6.59 -8.87
CA ASP A 82 8.38 7.27 -7.64
C ASP A 82 7.13 7.77 -6.90
N LEU A 83 6.65 6.96 -5.95
CA LEU A 83 5.44 7.26 -5.20
C LEU A 83 5.58 8.54 -4.37
N GLY A 84 6.77 8.80 -3.80
CA GLY A 84 7.02 9.99 -2.99
C GLY A 84 6.87 11.26 -3.83
N GLN A 85 7.51 11.28 -5.01
CA GLN A 85 7.38 12.39 -5.95
C GLN A 85 5.95 12.53 -6.48
N ALA A 86 5.28 11.42 -6.81
CA ALA A 86 3.89 11.43 -7.27
C ALA A 86 2.93 12.02 -6.23
N VAL A 87 3.13 11.73 -4.93
CA VAL A 87 2.37 12.34 -3.83
C VAL A 87 2.62 13.85 -3.76
N LEU A 88 3.88 14.28 -3.80
CA LEU A 88 4.22 15.71 -3.76
C LEU A 88 3.58 16.48 -4.92
N ASP A 89 3.60 15.91 -6.13
CA ASP A 89 2.99 16.55 -7.30
C ASP A 89 1.47 16.55 -7.21
N LYS A 90 0.86 15.50 -6.65
CA LYS A 90 -0.58 15.46 -6.40
C LYS A 90 -1.02 16.51 -5.39
N LEU A 91 -0.25 16.74 -4.33
CA LEU A 91 -0.54 17.78 -3.34
C LEU A 91 -0.53 19.19 -3.97
N LYS A 92 0.44 19.50 -4.83
CA LYS A 92 0.47 20.78 -5.58
C LYS A 92 -0.73 20.98 -6.50
N ILE A 93 -1.32 19.88 -7.00
CA ILE A 93 -2.55 19.94 -7.80
C ILE A 93 -3.75 20.19 -6.89
N ASN A 94 -3.85 19.47 -5.77
CA ASN A 94 -4.98 19.57 -4.84
C ASN A 94 -5.05 20.92 -4.13
N ASP A 95 -3.91 21.55 -3.83
CA ASP A 95 -3.83 22.90 -3.24
C ASP A 95 -4.55 23.97 -4.09
N ARG A 96 -4.63 23.73 -5.41
CA ARG A 96 -5.30 24.62 -6.37
C ARG A 96 -6.77 24.24 -6.62
N ARG A 97 -7.27 23.15 -6.02
CA ARG A 97 -8.67 22.72 -6.16
C ARG A 97 -9.54 23.44 -5.13
N GLN A 98 -10.65 24.01 -5.59
CA GLN A 98 -11.75 24.44 -4.72
C GLN A 98 -12.76 23.31 -4.64
N TRP A 99 -13.23 23.01 -3.43
CA TRP A 99 -14.17 21.93 -3.11
C TRP A 99 -15.54 22.52 -2.75
#